data_AF-A0A9X7T1F5-F1
#
_entry.id   AF-A0A9X7T1F5-F1
#
_cell.length_a   1.000
_cell.length_b   1.000
_cell.length_c   1.000
_cell.angle_alpha   90.00
_cell.angle_beta   90.00
_cell.angle_gamma   90.00
#
_symmetry.space_group_name_H-M   'P 1'
#
loop_
_entity.id
_entity.type
_entity.pdbx_description
1 polymer ?
#
loop_
_entity_poly.entity_id
_entity_poly.type
_entity_poly.pdbx_seq_one_letter_code
_entity_poly.pdbx_strand_id
1 'polypeptide(L)'
;MYWESLPGWFWAIYYLFFLITAGTAAFCLARKKNRRMSVAAMLLALLLPVVSLWKSIARAEGMDEFEHFVMELLQGSLWAVFVLAGYVFLVAWWAMFLRNKKSSVQ
;
A
#
# COMPACT_ATOMS: atom_id res chain seq x y z
N MET A 1 -16.76 3.63 -25.82
CA MET A 1 -16.74 3.62 -24.34
C MET A 1 -15.50 2.86 -23.91
N TYR A 2 -14.39 3.59 -23.73
CA TYR A 2 -13.17 2.98 -23.20
C TYR A 2 -13.28 3.02 -21.68
N TRP A 3 -13.34 1.84 -21.07
CA TRP A 3 -12.97 1.67 -19.69
C TRP A 3 -11.45 1.88 -19.66
N GLU A 4 -11.03 3.12 -19.45
CA GLU A 4 -9.61 3.37 -19.21
C GLU A 4 -9.32 2.86 -17.79
N SER A 5 -8.43 1.89 -17.74
CA SER A 5 -7.79 1.45 -16.53
C SER A 5 -6.33 1.77 -16.71
N LEU A 6 -5.65 1.99 -15.58
CA LEU A 6 -4.21 2.22 -15.65
C LEU A 6 -3.52 1.05 -16.38
N PRO A 7 -2.49 1.34 -17.18
CA PRO A 7 -1.77 0.32 -17.94
C PRO A 7 -1.39 -0.88 -17.07
N GLY A 8 -1.45 -2.10 -17.62
CA GLY A 8 -1.18 -3.33 -16.84
C GLY A 8 0.17 -3.35 -16.11
N TRP A 9 1.19 -2.65 -16.64
CA TRP A 9 2.49 -2.51 -15.97
C TRP A 9 2.39 -1.78 -14.63
N PHE A 10 1.46 -0.82 -14.49
CA PHE A 10 1.24 -0.08 -13.25
C PHE A 10 0.77 -1.04 -12.16
N TRP A 11 -0.23 -1.87 -12.48
CA TRP A 11 -0.75 -2.89 -11.58
C TRP A 11 0.31 -3.93 -11.19
N ALA A 12 1.15 -4.35 -12.13
CA ALA A 12 2.25 -5.26 -11.85
C ALA A 12 3.22 -4.68 -10.81
N ILE A 13 3.63 -3.42 -10.94
CA ILE A 13 4.50 -2.74 -9.97
C ILE A 13 3.78 -2.58 -8.62
N TYR A 14 2.50 -2.18 -8.65
CA TYR A 14 1.68 -1.98 -7.46
C TYR A 14 1.59 -3.26 -6.62
N TYR A 15 1.20 -4.38 -7.21
CA TYR A 15 1.12 -5.66 -6.48
C TYR A 15 2.49 -6.19 -6.06
N LEU A 16 3.53 -5.98 -6.88
CA LEU A 16 4.89 -6.38 -6.53
C LEU A 16 5.39 -5.66 -5.27
N PHE A 17 5.10 -4.36 -5.12
CA PHE A 17 5.44 -3.61 -3.91
C PHE A 17 4.82 -4.23 -2.65
N PHE A 18 3.55 -4.62 -2.72
CA PHE A 18 2.87 -5.29 -1.60
C PHE A 18 3.44 -6.67 -1.30
N LEU A 19 3.74 -7.46 -2.33
CA LEU A 19 4.38 -8.77 -2.17
C LEU A 19 5.74 -8.68 -1.49
N ILE A 20 6.59 -7.75 -1.95
CA ILE A 20 7.92 -7.53 -1.35
C ILE A 20 7.76 -7.04 0.10
N THR A 21 6.80 -6.16 0.37
CA THR A 21 6.55 -5.65 1.72
C THR A 21 6.07 -6.77 2.66
N ALA A 22 5.14 -7.61 2.23
CA ALA A 22 4.67 -8.76 2.99
C ALA A 22 5.81 -9.76 3.26
N GLY A 23 6.61 -10.11 2.24
CA GLY A 23 7.76 -11.01 2.40
C GLY A 23 8.82 -10.46 3.36
N THR A 24 9.11 -9.15 3.26
CA THR A 24 10.07 -8.48 4.14
C THR A 24 9.56 -8.39 5.57
N ALA A 25 8.27 -8.10 5.76
CA ALA A 25 7.63 -8.08 7.06
C ALA A 25 7.62 -9.46 7.74
N ALA A 26 7.34 -10.53 6.97
CA ALA A 26 7.44 -11.91 7.44
C ALA A 26 8.87 -12.27 7.88
N PHE A 27 9.89 -11.85 7.10
CA PHE A 27 11.29 -12.04 7.48
C PHE A 27 11.66 -11.30 8.78
N CYS A 28 11.22 -10.05 8.94
CA CYS A 28 11.42 -9.28 10.18
C CYS A 28 10.75 -9.94 11.39
N LEU A 29 9.53 -10.48 11.19
CA LEU A 29 8.79 -11.20 12.21
C LEU A 29 9.53 -12.46 12.66
N ALA A 30 10.06 -13.24 11.71
CA ALA A 30 10.88 -14.43 11.98
C ALA A 30 12.15 -14.09 12.78
N ARG A 31 12.76 -12.93 12.52
CA ARG A 31 13.96 -12.43 13.23
C ARG A 31 13.66 -11.76 14.57
N LYS A 32 12.39 -11.69 15.01
CA LYS A 32 11.89 -11.01 16.23
C LYS A 32 12.29 -9.51 16.35
N LYS A 33 12.85 -8.90 15.29
CA LYS A 33 13.23 -7.48 15.27
C LYS A 33 12.01 -6.65 14.82
N ASN A 34 11.61 -5.67 15.62
CA ASN A 34 10.47 -4.78 15.32
C ASN A 34 9.15 -5.52 15.03
N ARG A 35 8.82 -6.53 15.87
CA ARG A 35 7.64 -7.39 15.71
C ARG A 35 6.32 -6.64 15.54
N ARG A 36 6.04 -5.63 16.39
CA ARG A 36 4.77 -4.87 16.34
C ARG A 36 4.61 -4.09 15.03
N MET A 37 5.64 -3.38 14.60
CA MET A 37 5.60 -2.59 13.37
C MET A 37 5.54 -3.47 12.11
N SER A 38 6.21 -4.63 12.13
CA SER A 38 6.20 -5.57 10.99
C SER A 38 4.85 -6.26 10.83
N VAL A 39 4.17 -6.60 11.93
CA VAL A 39 2.79 -7.13 11.86
C VAL A 39 1.84 -6.09 11.28
N ALA A 40 1.93 -4.83 11.72
CA ALA A 40 1.12 -3.74 11.16
C ALA A 40 1.39 -3.52 9.65
N ALA A 41 2.66 -3.52 9.24
CA ALA A 41 3.04 -3.40 7.82
C ALA A 41 2.49 -4.56 6.97
N MET A 42 2.53 -5.79 7.50
CA MET A 42 2.00 -6.97 6.82
C MET A 42 0.48 -6.91 6.66
N LEU A 43 -0.24 -6.51 7.71
CA LEU A 43 -1.70 -6.36 7.66
C LEU A 43 -2.10 -5.24 6.69
N LEU A 44 -1.45 -4.08 6.75
CA LEU A 44 -1.70 -2.98 5.82
C LEU A 44 -1.37 -3.36 4.38
N ALA A 45 -0.29 -4.11 4.15
CA ALA A 45 0.06 -4.57 2.82
C ALA A 45 -1.01 -5.48 2.17
N LEU A 46 -1.83 -6.16 2.97
CA LEU A 46 -2.95 -6.97 2.48
C LEU A 46 -4.25 -6.17 2.40
N LEU A 47 -4.52 -5.33 3.40
CA LEU A 47 -5.78 -4.57 3.50
C LEU A 47 -5.87 -3.45 2.46
N LEU A 48 -4.78 -2.73 2.21
CA LEU A 48 -4.78 -1.58 1.29
C LEU A 48 -5.19 -1.95 -0.14
N PRO A 49 -4.60 -2.96 -0.80
CA PRO A 49 -5.04 -3.33 -2.16
C PRO A 49 -6.48 -3.85 -2.17
N VAL A 50 -6.91 -4.59 -1.16
CA VAL A 50 -8.29 -5.11 -1.08
C VAL A 50 -9.31 -3.96 -0.94
N VAL A 51 -9.06 -3.01 -0.03
CA VAL A 51 -9.94 -1.84 0.17
C VAL A 51 -9.96 -0.96 -1.07
N SER A 52 -8.80 -0.71 -1.69
CA SER A 52 -8.69 0.09 -2.91
C SER A 52 -9.44 -0.55 -4.08
N LEU A 53 -9.35 -1.87 -4.25
CA LEU A 53 -10.09 -2.60 -5.28
C LEU A 53 -11.60 -2.57 -5.03
N TRP A 54 -12.01 -2.86 -3.80
CA TRP A 54 -13.43 -2.87 -3.44
C TRP A 54 -14.10 -1.51 -3.70
N LYS A 55 -13.39 -0.42 -3.40
CA LYS A 55 -13.92 0.95 -3.61
C LYS A 55 -13.84 1.40 -5.06
N SER A 56 -12.86 0.93 -5.82
CA SER A 56 -12.75 1.22 -7.26
C SER A 56 -13.88 0.60 -8.10
N ILE A 57 -14.59 -0.41 -7.59
CA ILE A 57 -15.77 -1.00 -8.27
C ILE A 57 -16.96 -0.04 -8.29
N ALA A 58 -17.09 0.86 -7.31
CA ALA A 58 -18.19 1.82 -7.19
C ALA A 58 -17.95 3.13 -7.97
N ARG A 59 -17.02 3.10 -8.94
CA ARG A 59 -16.58 4.26 -9.72
C ARG A 59 -17.65 4.70 -10.74
N ALA A 60 -17.73 6.01 -10.97
CA ALA A 60 -18.57 6.57 -12.04
C ALA A 60 -18.01 6.21 -13.44
N GLU A 61 -18.89 6.07 -14.43
CA GLU A 61 -18.50 5.71 -15.79
C GLU A 61 -17.54 6.77 -16.39
N GLY A 62 -16.45 6.31 -17.02
CA GLY A 62 -15.48 7.16 -17.72
C GLY A 62 -14.42 7.85 -16.86
N MET A 63 -14.34 7.53 -15.57
CA MET A 63 -13.29 7.99 -14.65
C MET A 63 -12.24 6.88 -14.46
N ASP A 64 -10.96 7.21 -14.23
CA ASP A 64 -9.91 6.23 -13.90
C ASP A 64 -9.86 5.89 -12.38
N GLU A 65 -9.22 4.77 -11.98
CA GLU A 65 -9.20 4.31 -10.58
C GLU A 65 -8.46 5.31 -9.69
N PHE A 66 -7.39 5.89 -10.24
CA PHE A 66 -6.62 6.91 -9.57
C PHE A 66 -7.41 8.22 -9.41
N GLU A 67 -8.10 8.65 -10.46
CA GLU A 67 -8.95 9.85 -10.41
C GLU A 67 -10.07 9.69 -9.37
N HIS A 68 -10.71 8.53 -9.34
CA HIS A 68 -11.73 8.21 -8.35
C HIS A 68 -11.19 8.27 -6.93
N PHE A 69 -10.00 7.70 -6.69
CA PHE A 69 -9.33 7.79 -5.40
C PHE A 69 -9.02 9.23 -4.99
N VAL A 70 -8.51 10.07 -5.92
CA VAL A 70 -8.20 11.47 -5.64
C VAL A 70 -9.47 12.27 -5.35
N MET A 71 -10.56 12.05 -6.11
CA MET A 71 -11.84 12.72 -5.85
C MET A 71 -12.39 12.37 -4.47
N GLU A 72 -12.39 11.09 -4.11
CA GLU A 72 -12.84 10.62 -2.79
C GLU A 72 -11.95 11.13 -1.66
N LEU A 73 -10.65 11.30 -1.91
CA LEU A 73 -9.73 11.92 -0.95
C LEU A 73 -10.05 13.40 -0.74
N LEU A 74 -10.31 14.16 -1.81
CA LEU A 74 -10.71 15.57 -1.74
C LEU A 74 -12.06 15.75 -1.06
N GLN A 75 -12.98 14.79 -1.23
CA GLN A 75 -14.26 14.75 -0.52
C GLN A 75 -14.12 14.33 0.96
N GLY A 76 -12.91 13.98 1.41
CA GLY A 76 -12.65 13.61 2.80
C GLY A 76 -13.16 12.22 3.17
N SER A 77 -13.32 11.33 2.19
CA SER A 77 -13.84 9.99 2.41
C SER A 77 -12.92 9.16 3.32
N LEU A 78 -13.48 8.59 4.39
CA LEU A 78 -12.69 7.89 5.42
C LEU A 78 -11.84 6.75 4.86
N TRP A 79 -12.32 6.05 3.83
CA TRP A 79 -11.56 4.97 3.19
C TRP A 79 -10.36 5.51 2.42
N ALA A 80 -10.51 6.65 1.73
CA ALA A 80 -9.44 7.26 0.95
C ALA A 80 -8.33 7.78 1.87
N VAL A 81 -8.72 8.42 2.99
CA VAL A 81 -7.78 8.86 4.04
C VAL A 81 -7.08 7.67 4.68
N PHE A 82 -7.81 6.59 4.99
CA PHE A 82 -7.22 5.36 5.52
C PHE A 82 -6.19 4.76 4.56
N VAL A 83 -6.52 4.70 3.27
CA VAL A 83 -5.62 4.17 2.24
C VAL A 83 -4.37 5.03 2.10
N LEU A 84 -4.52 6.35 2.08
CA LEU A 84 -3.39 7.28 2.04
C LEU A 84 -2.49 7.15 3.28
N ALA A 85 -3.09 7.12 4.48
CA ALA A 85 -2.34 6.95 5.72
C ALA A 85 -1.59 5.61 5.75
N GLY A 86 -2.19 4.54 5.21
CA GLY A 86 -1.55 3.25 5.03
C GLY A 86 -0.33 3.32 4.09
N TYR A 87 -0.43 4.00 2.95
CA TYR A 87 0.73 4.21 2.07
C TYR A 87 1.86 4.96 2.78
N VAL A 88 1.55 6.06 3.46
CA VAL A 88 2.53 6.83 4.23
C VAL A 88 3.19 5.96 5.30
N PHE A 89 2.42 5.13 6.00
CA PHE A 89 2.95 4.19 6.98
C PHE A 89 3.90 3.16 6.35
N LEU A 90 3.56 2.56 5.20
CA LEU A 90 4.41 1.58 4.54
C LEU A 90 5.73 2.21 4.07
N VAL A 91 5.70 3.45 3.55
CA VAL A 91 6.91 4.20 3.18
C VAL A 91 7.78 4.47 4.40
N ALA A 92 7.19 4.94 5.51
CA ALA A 92 7.90 5.16 6.77
C ALA A 92 8.52 3.87 7.32
N TRP A 93 7.79 2.75 7.25
CA TRP A 93 8.27 1.44 7.66
C TRP A 93 9.47 0.99 6.83
N TRP A 94 9.42 1.14 5.50
CA TRP A 94 10.54 0.85 4.61
C TRP A 94 11.77 1.70 4.94
N ALA A 95 11.60 3.01 5.19
CA ALA A 95 12.70 3.88 5.60
C ALA A 95 13.35 3.42 6.92
N MET A 96 12.55 3.03 7.92
CA MET A 96 13.07 2.47 9.18
C MET A 96 13.77 1.13 8.98
N PHE A 97 13.23 0.25 8.14
CA PHE A 97 13.82 -1.04 7.82
C PHE A 97 15.19 -0.89 7.15
N LEU A 98 15.32 0.01 6.17
CA LEU A 98 16.57 0.29 5.46
C LEU A 98 17.62 0.94 6.39
N ARG A 99 17.22 1.87 7.25
CA ARG A 99 18.12 2.49 8.25
C ARG A 99 18.66 1.46 9.24
N ASN A 100 17.82 0.53 9.69
CA ASN A 100 18.22 -0.52 10.63
C ASN A 100 19.14 -1.60 10.03
N LYS A 101 19.27 -1.69 8.69
CA LYS A 101 20.28 -2.52 8.03
C LYS A 101 21.66 -1.87 7.99
N LYS A 102 21.76 -0.55 7.88
CA LYS A 102 23.06 0.16 7.90
C LYS A 102 23.78 0.07 9.24
N SER A 103 23.04 -0.08 10.36
CA SER A 103 23.62 -0.13 11.71
C SER A 103 24.35 -1.44 12.06
N SER A 104 24.31 -2.47 11.23
CA SER A 104 25.07 -3.72 11.47
C SER A 104 26.38 -3.80 10.66
N VAL A 105 26.80 -2.69 10.07
CA VAL A 105 28.10 -2.53 9.40
C VAL A 105 28.80 -1.32 10.05
N GLN A 106 29.12 -1.44 11.34
CA GLN A 106 30.11 -0.63 12.04
C GLN A 106 30.81 -1.53 13.05
#